data_AF-A0A7C1F7W9-F1
#
_entry.id   AF-A0A7C1F7W9-F1
#
_cell.length_a   1.000
_cell.length_b   1.000
_cell.length_c   1.000
_cell.angle_alpha   90.00
_cell.angle_beta   90.00
_cell.angle_gamma   90.00
#
_symmetry.space_group_name_H-M   'P 1'
#
loop_
_entity.id
_entity.type
_entity.pdbx_description
1 polymer ?
#
loop_
_entity_poly.entity_id
_entity_poly.type
_entity_poly.pdbx_seq_one_letter_code
_entity_poly.pdbx_strand_id
1 'polypeptide(L)' 'MNSLKDKVEDIEKDEIIKALKECNWVMARAARKLGITERMIAYKIKKYGIKKED' A
#
# COMPACT_ATOMS: atom_id res chain seq x y z
N MET A 1 -23.74 4.61 -1.44
CA MET A 1 -23.17 4.08 -2.70
C MET A 1 -21.69 4.44 -2.69
N ASN A 2 -20.78 3.46 -2.71
CA ASN A 2 -19.35 3.76 -2.79
C ASN A 2 -19.04 4.29 -4.19
N SER A 3 -18.34 5.41 -4.26
CA SER A 3 -17.93 6.02 -5.51
C SER A 3 -16.85 5.17 -6.19
N LEU A 4 -16.60 5.41 -7.49
CA LEU A 4 -15.46 4.79 -8.17
C LEU A 4 -14.13 5.13 -7.47
N LYS A 5 -14.04 6.33 -6.88
CA LYS A 5 -12.87 6.76 -6.13
C LYS A 5 -12.62 5.87 -4.93
N ASP A 6 -13.66 5.56 -4.15
CA ASP A 6 -13.53 4.71 -2.95
C ASP A 6 -13.05 3.30 -3.33
N LYS A 7 -13.62 2.73 -4.40
CA LYS A 7 -13.20 1.40 -4.90
C LYS A 7 -11.73 1.37 -5.34
N VAL A 8 -11.25 2.43 -5.99
CA VAL A 8 -9.84 2.54 -6.38
C VAL A 8 -8.94 2.64 -5.15
N GLU A 9 -9.36 3.38 -4.12
CA GLU A 9 -8.60 3.48 -2.86
C GLU A 9 -8.54 2.14 -2.12
N ASP A 10 -9.63 1.37 -2.11
CA ASP A 10 -9.67 0.03 -1.50
C ASP A 10 -8.71 -0.93 -2.21
N ILE A 11 -8.77 -1.00 -3.55
CA ILE A 11 -7.85 -1.84 -4.36
C ILE A 11 -6.40 -1.41 -4.15
N GLU A 12 -6.11 -0.11 -4.16
CA GLU A 12 -4.76 0.40 -3.93
C GLU A 12 -4.24 0.04 -2.54
N LYS A 13 -5.09 0.15 -1.51
CA LYS A 13 -4.74 -0.23 -0.13
C LYS A 13 -4.41 -1.72 -0.03
N ASP A 14 -5.22 -2.58 -0.63
CA ASP A 14 -5.04 -4.03 -0.59
C ASP A 14 -3.75 -4.46 -1.28
N GLU A 15 -3.44 -3.89 -2.45
CA GLU A 15 -2.18 -4.18 -3.16
C GLU A 15 -0.95 -3.72 -2.37
N ILE A 16 -1.03 -2.58 -1.68
CA ILE A 16 0.05 -2.11 -0.80
C ILE A 16 0.26 -3.07 0.37
N ILE A 17 -0.81 -3.50 1.05
CA ILE A 17 -0.71 -4.45 2.17
C ILE A 17 -0.13 -5.77 1.71
N LYS A 18 -0.58 -6.30 0.57
CA LYS A 18 -0.08 -7.54 -0.02
C LYS A 18 1.42 -7.45 -0.34
N ALA A 19 1.84 -6.39 -1.03
CA ALA A 19 3.25 -6.18 -1.35
C ALA A 19 4.13 -6.03 -0.10
N LEU A 20 3.63 -5.35 0.94
CA LEU A 20 4.30 -5.26 2.24
C LEU A 20 4.45 -6.64 2.89
N LYS A 21 3.38 -7.44 2.96
CA LYS A 21 3.41 -8.80 3.53
C LYS A 21 4.41 -9.69 2.80
N GLU A 22 4.37 -9.72 1.47
CA GLU A 22 5.30 -10.52 0.65
C GLU A 22 6.77 -10.06 0.75
N CYS A 23 6.99 -8.80 1.12
CA CYS A 23 8.32 -8.22 1.28
C CYS A 23 8.78 -8.14 2.74
N ASN A 24 8.17 -8.89 3.67
CA ASN A 24 8.47 -8.85 5.10
C ASN A 24 8.43 -7.42 5.67
N TRP A 25 7.46 -6.63 5.22
CA TRP A 25 7.25 -5.22 5.61
C TRP A 25 8.41 -4.27 5.29
N VAL A 26 9.32 -4.65 4.38
CA VAL A 26 10.37 -3.76 3.90
C VAL A 26 9.81 -2.84 2.81
N MET A 27 9.57 -1.57 3.15
CA MET A 27 8.95 -0.56 2.27
C MET A 27 9.66 -0.43 0.92
N ALA A 28 11.00 -0.31 0.91
CA ALA A 28 11.78 -0.22 -0.31
C ALA A 28 11.57 -1.42 -1.27
N ARG A 29 11.39 -2.63 -0.73
CA ARG A 29 11.14 -3.84 -1.53
C ARG A 29 9.70 -3.85 -2.06
N ALA A 30 8.73 -3.50 -1.23
CA ALA A 30 7.33 -3.41 -1.63
C ALA A 30 7.10 -2.33 -2.70
N ALA A 31 7.74 -1.16 -2.55
CA ALA A 31 7.69 -0.09 -3.54
C ALA A 31 8.25 -0.54 -4.90
N ARG A 32 9.44 -1.17 -4.90
CA ARG A 32 10.02 -1.74 -6.13
C ARG A 32 9.10 -2.78 -6.78
N LYS A 33 8.47 -3.63 -5.97
CA LYS A 33 7.51 -4.64 -6.47
C LYS A 33 6.28 -4.00 -7.12
N LEU A 34 5.77 -2.91 -6.56
CA LEU A 34 4.63 -2.17 -7.08
C LEU A 34 4.99 -1.18 -8.22
N GLY A 35 6.27 -1.09 -8.59
CA GLY A 35 6.72 -0.17 -9.64
C GLY A 35 6.64 1.31 -9.24
N ILE A 36 6.67 1.63 -7.95
CA ILE A 36 6.62 3.00 -7.42
C ILE A 36 7.85 3.33 -6.58
N THR A 37 8.00 4.60 -6.24
CA THR A 37 9.07 5.04 -5.35
C THR A 37 8.75 4.73 -3.88
N GLU A 38 9.78 4.57 -3.06
CA GLU A 38 9.62 4.41 -1.61
C GLU A 38 8.90 5.59 -0.96
N ARG A 39 9.08 6.81 -1.48
CA ARG A 39 8.35 8.00 -1.01
C ARG A 39 6.84 7.87 -1.27
N MET A 40 6.44 7.35 -2.44
CA MET A 40 5.03 7.16 -2.78
C MET A 40 4.38 6.12 -1.88
N ILE A 41 5.03 4.97 -1.66
CA ILE A 41 4.46 3.94 -0.77
C ILE A 41 4.35 4.46 0.66
N ALA A 42 5.35 5.20 1.16
CA ALA A 42 5.32 5.78 2.50
C ALA A 42 4.15 6.77 2.67
N TYR A 43 3.91 7.62 1.66
CA TYR A 43 2.76 8.52 1.66
C TYR A 43 1.43 7.76 1.71
N LYS A 44 1.30 6.69 0.90
CA LYS A 44 0.07 5.87 0.84
C LYS A 44 -0.17 5.08 2.12
N ILE A 45 0.87 4.52 2.73
CA ILE A 45 0.82 3.87 4.05
C ILE A 45 0.26 4.85 5.09
N LYS A 46 0.78 6.08 5.12
CA LYS A 46 0.27 7.13 6.01
C LYS A 46 -1.18 7.53 5.68
N LYS A 47 -1.50 7.72 4.40
CA LYS A 47 -2.86 8.08 3.93
C LYS A 47 -3.89 7.03 4.35
N TYR A 48 -3.57 5.75 4.21
CA TYR A 48 -4.51 4.64 4.45
C TYR A 48 -4.42 4.03 5.85
N GLY A 49 -3.54 4.55 6.71
CA GLY A 49 -3.37 4.04 8.07
C GLY A 49 -2.89 2.59 8.11
N ILE A 50 -2.11 2.14 7.12
CA ILE A 50 -1.62 0.77 7.03
C ILE A 50 -0.60 0.53 8.14
N LYS A 51 -0.78 -0.54 8.91
CA LYS A 51 0.11 -0.96 9.99
C LYS A 51 0.35 -2.45 9.90
N LYS A 52 1.51 -2.90 10.38
CA LYS A 52 1.77 -4.31 10.59
C LYS A 52 0.84 -4.80 11.69
N GLU A 53 0.07 -5.83 11.38
CA GLU A 53 -0.65 -6.61 12.38
C GLU A 53 0.38 -7.49 13.10
N ASP A 54 0.35 -7.48 14.43
CA ASP A 54 1.21 -8.33 15.28
C ASP A 54 0.78 -9.80 15.24
#